data_AF-A0A5K0WHZ4-F1
#
_entry.id   AF-A0A5K0WHZ4-F1
#
_cell.length_a   1.000
_cell.length_b   1.000
_cell.length_c   1.000
_cell.angle_alpha   90.00
_cell.angle_beta   90.00
_cell.angle_gamma   90.00
#
_symmetry.space_group_name_H-M   'P 1'
#
loop_
_entity.id
_entity.type
_entity.pdbx_description
1 polymer ?
#
loop_
_entity_poly.entity_id
_entity_poly.type
_entity_poly.pdbx_seq_one_letter_code
_entity_poly.pdbx_strand_id
1 'polypeptide(L)' 'KEKEEAHRKVLDTQKKVEDKHNLEVEIQWLKGKIQMMEYMEGDDVRDKMESLRTLLEEKEAELDDLDQLNTTLLAK' A
#
# COMPACT_ATOMS: atom_id res chain seq x y z
N LYS A 1 6.74 -17.24 -29.33
CA LYS A 1 5.41 -16.61 -29.18
C LYS A 1 4.74 -17.00 -27.86
N GLU A 2 4.16 -18.19 -27.66
CA GLU A 2 3.50 -18.53 -26.37
C GLU A 2 4.44 -18.49 -25.15
N LYS A 3 5.67 -18.98 -25.29
CA LYS A 3 6.70 -18.91 -24.24
C LYS A 3 7.06 -17.47 -23.84
N GLU A 4 7.08 -16.54 -24.80
CA GLU A 4 7.44 -15.13 -24.54
C GLU A 4 6.29 -14.40 -23.85
N GLU A 5 5.06 -14.71 -24.22
CA GLU A 5 3.86 -14.15 -23.62
C GLU A 5 3.65 -14.64 -22.19
N ALA A 6 3.93 -15.93 -21.93
CA ALA A 6 3.97 -16.49 -20.58
C ALA A 6 5.06 -15.82 -19.72
N HIS A 7 6.26 -15.62 -20.26
CA HIS A 7 7.34 -14.92 -19.54
C HIS A 7 6.98 -13.47 -19.21
N ARG A 8 6.33 -12.75 -20.13
CA ARG A 8 5.88 -11.38 -19.90
C ARG A 8 4.82 -11.33 -18.78
N LYS A 9 3.86 -12.26 -18.77
CA LYS A 9 2.86 -12.37 -17.69
C LYS A 9 3.49 -12.67 -16.33
N VAL A 10 4.54 -13.50 -16.28
CA VAL A 10 5.27 -13.79 -15.04
C VAL A 10 5.98 -12.53 -14.53
N LEU A 11 6.65 -11.79 -15.42
CA LEU A 11 7.36 -10.57 -15.04
C LEU A 11 6.40 -9.48 -14.54
N ASP A 12 5.27 -9.26 -15.23
CA ASP A 12 4.25 -8.31 -14.81
C ASP A 12 3.63 -8.69 -13.46
N THR A 13 3.39 -9.99 -13.25
CA THR A 13 2.86 -10.50 -11.98
C THR A 13 3.86 -10.30 -10.84
N GLN A 14 5.15 -10.59 -11.07
CA GLN A 14 6.20 -10.36 -10.08
C GLN A 14 6.30 -8.90 -9.69
N LYS A 15 6.26 -7.99 -10.68
CA LYS A 15 6.27 -6.55 -10.41
C LYS A 15 5.08 -6.10 -9.56
N LYS A 16 3.87 -6.57 -9.88
CA LYS A 16 2.66 -6.27 -9.08
C LYS A 16 2.76 -6.76 -7.64
N VAL A 17 3.37 -7.93 -7.42
CA VAL A 17 3.61 -8.48 -6.07
C VAL A 17 4.61 -7.61 -5.31
N GLU A 18 5.68 -7.17 -5.97
CA GLU A 18 6.67 -6.26 -5.38
C GLU A 18 6.07 -4.88 -5.04
N ASP A 19 5.29 -4.31 -5.96
CA ASP A 19 4.59 -3.05 -5.76
C ASP A 19 3.61 -3.13 -4.58
N LYS A 20 2.84 -4.24 -4.48
CA LYS A 20 1.96 -4.50 -3.33
C LYS A 20 2.74 -4.59 -2.02
N HIS A 21 3.84 -5.34 -2.00
CA HIS A 21 4.65 -5.49 -0.79
C HIS A 21 5.23 -4.15 -0.31
N ASN A 22 5.70 -3.31 -1.24
CA ASN A 22 6.20 -1.98 -0.92
C ASN A 22 5.11 -1.10 -0.30
N LEU A 23 3.89 -1.17 -0.83
CA LEU A 23 2.74 -0.45 -0.29
C LEU A 23 2.38 -0.91 1.14
N GLU A 24 2.39 -2.22 1.41
CA GLU A 24 2.18 -2.78 2.75
C GLU A 24 3.23 -2.28 3.77
N VAL A 25 4.51 -2.24 3.36
CA VAL A 25 5.61 -1.73 4.19
C VAL A 25 5.44 -0.23 4.48
N GLU A 26 5.04 0.56 3.46
CA GLU A 26 4.76 1.99 3.62
C GLU A 26 3.62 2.25 4.62
N ILE A 27 2.53 1.49 4.53
CA ILE A 27 1.39 1.54 5.47
C ILE A 27 1.85 1.25 6.91
N GLN A 28 2.65 0.20 7.12
CA GLN A 28 3.15 -0.15 8.46
C GLN A 28 4.06 0.94 9.03
N TRP A 29 4.91 1.54 8.18
CA TRP A 29 5.76 2.64 8.58
C TRP A 29 4.94 3.88 8.98
N LEU A 30 3.92 4.24 8.21
CA LEU A 30 3.01 5.35 8.52
C LEU A 30 2.27 5.13 9.84
N LYS A 31 1.76 3.92 10.08
CA LYS A 31 1.14 3.53 11.36
C LYS A 31 2.09 3.71 12.55
N GLY A 32 3.33 3.21 12.43
CA GLY A 32 4.33 3.36 13.48
C GLY A 32 4.69 4.82 13.75
N LYS A 33 4.78 5.64 12.70
CA LYS A 33 5.04 7.08 12.82
C LYS A 33 3.90 7.82 13.54
N ILE A 34 2.66 7.54 13.17
CA ILE A 34 1.48 8.12 13.85
C ILE A 34 1.47 7.70 15.32
N GLN A 35 1.70 6.42 15.61
CA GLN A 35 1.72 5.91 16.99
C GLN A 35 2.81 6.60 17.83
N MET A 36 3.99 6.86 17.29
CA MET A 36 5.02 7.63 18.00
C MET A 36 4.58 9.07 18.28
N MET A 37 3.90 9.69 17.31
CA MET A 37 3.40 11.07 17.43
C MET A 37 2.22 11.21 18.40
N GLU A 38 1.44 10.16 18.63
CA GLU A 38 0.36 10.15 19.64
C GLU A 38 0.89 10.36 21.07
N TYR A 39 2.16 10.04 21.33
CA TYR A 39 2.82 10.29 22.61
C TYR A 39 3.57 11.63 22.66
N MET A 40 3.59 12.39 21.56
CA MET A 40 4.25 13.70 21.49
C MET A 40 3.23 14.83 21.68
N GLU A 41 3.52 15.79 22.56
CA GLU A 41 2.65 16.96 22.79
C GLU A 41 3.11 18.17 21.95
N GLY A 42 2.15 18.89 21.33
CA GLY A 42 2.38 20.14 20.60
C GLY A 42 1.37 20.37 19.48
N ASP A 43 0.95 21.61 19.24
CA ASP A 43 -0.02 21.95 18.20
C ASP A 43 0.48 21.56 16.78
N ASP A 44 1.77 21.77 16.50
CA ASP A 44 2.45 21.35 15.25
C ASP A 44 2.46 19.82 15.04
N VAL A 45 2.39 19.05 16.14
CA VAL A 45 2.33 17.59 16.09
C VAL A 45 0.95 17.14 15.62
N ARG A 46 -0.12 17.84 16.01
CA ARG A 46 -1.50 17.48 15.64
C ARG A 46 -1.75 17.62 14.14
N ASP A 47 -1.39 18.75 13.55
CA ASP A 47 -1.60 19.02 12.11
C ASP A 47 -0.82 18.02 11.25
N LYS A 48 0.41 17.69 11.67
CA LYS A 48 1.26 16.71 11.01
C LYS A 48 0.74 15.27 11.19
N MET A 49 0.15 14.96 12.33
CA MET A 49 -0.48 13.66 12.58
C MET A 49 -1.75 13.49 11.73
N GLU A 50 -2.57 14.53 11.61
CA GLU A 50 -3.76 14.54 10.76
C GLU A 50 -3.39 14.32 9.28
N SER A 51 -2.38 15.05 8.80
CA SER A 51 -1.85 14.86 7.43
C SER A 51 -1.35 13.43 7.18
N LEU A 52 -0.70 12.81 8.17
CA LEU A 52 -0.24 11.42 8.08
C LEU A 52 -1.38 10.42 8.11
N ARG A 53 -2.46 10.70 8.85
CA ARG A 53 -3.68 9.87 8.88
C ARG A 53 -4.39 9.89 7.53
N THR A 54 -4.53 11.06 6.89
CA THR A 54 -5.09 11.15 5.54
C THR A 54 -4.25 10.36 4.53
N LEU A 55 -2.93 10.51 4.57
CA LEU A 55 -2.03 9.74 3.70
C LEU A 55 -2.15 8.22 3.95
N LEU A 56 -2.30 7.81 5.20
CA LEU A 56 -2.51 6.42 5.57
C LEU A 56 -3.83 5.89 4.99
N GLU A 57 -4.92 6.64 5.10
CA GLU A 57 -6.24 6.26 4.54
C GLU A 57 -6.18 6.12 3.01
N GLU A 58 -5.51 7.04 2.31
CA GLU A 58 -5.30 6.94 0.86
C GLU A 58 -4.55 5.66 0.47
N LYS A 59 -3.50 5.33 1.23
CA LYS A 59 -2.67 4.14 1.00
C LYS A 59 -3.40 2.84 1.31
N GLU A 60 -4.22 2.81 2.36
CA GLU A 60 -5.07 1.67 2.69
C GLU A 60 -6.16 1.45 1.64
N ALA A 61 -6.74 2.52 1.08
CA ALA A 61 -7.67 2.42 -0.05
C ALA A 61 -7.00 1.89 -1.32
N GLU A 62 -5.78 2.36 -1.64
CA GLU A 62 -4.99 1.85 -2.77
C GLU A 62 -4.70 0.34 -2.63
N LEU A 63 -4.42 -0.14 -1.41
CA LEU A 63 -4.19 -1.55 -1.12
C LEU A 63 -5.47 -2.38 -1.26
N ASP A 64 -6.60 -1.87 -0.77
CA ASP A 64 -7.90 -2.54 -0.88
C ASP A 64 -8.34 -2.68 -2.35
N ASP A 65 -8.18 -1.63 -3.15
CA ASP A 65 -8.44 -1.66 -4.60
C ASP A 65 -7.59 -2.72 -5.31
N LEU A 66 -6.31 -2.84 -4.95
CA LEU A 66 -5.42 -3.87 -5.48
C LEU A 66 -5.89 -5.28 -5.09
N ASP A 67 -6.35 -5.48 -3.85
CA ASP A 67 -6.84 -6.78 -3.37
C ASP A 67 -8.18 -7.17 -3.96
N GLN A 68 -9.09 -6.23 -4.16
CA GLN A 68 -10.35 -6.43 -4.86
C GLN A 68 -10.13 -6.81 -6.33
N LEU A 69 -9.20 -6.12 -7.01
CA LEU A 69 -8.84 -6.42 -8.39
C LEU A 69 -8.24 -7.84 -8.51
N ASN A 70 -7.39 -8.22 -7.58
CA ASN A 70 -6.78 -9.55 -7.56
C ASN A 70 -7.82 -10.65 -7.30
N THR A 71 -8.74 -10.43 -6.36
CA THR A 71 -9.87 -11.35 -6.08
C THR A 71 -10.77 -11.51 -7.29
N THR A 72 -11.10 -10.41 -7.98
CA THR A 72 -11.93 -10.43 -9.19
C THR A 72 -11.27 -11.18 -10.35
N LEU A 73 -9.94 -11.06 -10.49
CA LEU A 73 -9.17 -11.76 -11.51
C LEU A 73 -9.00 -13.26 -11.19
N LEU A 74 -8.93 -13.64 -9.91
CA LEU A 74 -8.83 -15.03 -9.46
C LEU A 74 -10.18 -15.78 -9.45
N ALA A 75 -11.29 -15.05 -9.35
CA ALA A 75 -12.65 -15.62 -9.36
C ALA A 75 -13.20 -15.92 -10.78
N LYS A 76 -12.47 -15.56 -11.85
CA LYS A 76 -12.81 -15.83 -13.25
C LYS A 76 -11.92 -16.92 -13.85
#